data_AF-A0A359N0W9-F1
#
_entry.id   AF-A0A359N0W9-F1
#
_cell.length_a   1.000
_cell.length_b   1.000
_cell.length_c   1.000
_cell.angle_alpha   90.00
_cell.angle_beta   90.00
_cell.angle_gamma   90.00
#
_symmetry.space_group_name_H-M   'P 1'
#
loop_
_entity.id
_entity.type
_entity.pdbx_description
1 polymer ?
#
loop_
_entity_poly.entity_id
_entity_poly.type
_entity_poly.pdbx_seq_one_letter_code
_entity_poly.pdbx_strand_id
1 'polypeptide(L)'
;MIITEVPYQLNKSTFVTKIADLVRDKIIVGIHDIRDESNKELVRVVIELKKDAFPKKILNQLYKLTSLQTSFSFNMIALHE
;
A
#
# COMPACT_ATOMS: atom_id res chain seq x y z
N MET A 1 -10.12 -6.97 0.07
CA MET A 1 -10.07 -5.54 0.42
C MET A 1 -9.58 -4.74 -0.78
N ILE A 2 -9.85 -3.44 -0.83
CA ILE A 2 -9.54 -2.58 -1.97
C ILE A 2 -8.85 -1.32 -1.46
N ILE A 3 -7.74 -0.95 -2.09
CA ILE A 3 -7.05 0.33 -1.88
C ILE A 3 -7.38 1.22 -3.08
N THR A 4 -8.01 2.37 -2.81
CA THR A 4 -8.47 3.33 -3.84
C THR A 4 -7.56 4.55 -3.97
N GLU A 5 -6.70 4.79 -2.98
CA GLU A 5 -5.85 5.97 -2.89
C GLU A 5 -4.51 5.60 -2.24
N VAL A 6 -3.46 6.34 -2.58
CA VAL A 6 -2.10 6.14 -2.04
C VAL A 6 -1.48 7.48 -1.66
N PRO A 7 -0.52 7.50 -0.71
CA PRO A 7 0.20 8.72 -0.36
C PRO A 7 0.88 9.39 -1.55
N TYR A 8 1.05 10.71 -1.43
CA TYR A 8 1.77 11.52 -2.40
C TYR A 8 3.19 10.97 -2.65
N GLN A 9 3.66 11.05 -3.90
CA GLN A 9 4.96 10.53 -4.38
C GLN A 9 5.16 9.02 -4.25
N LEU A 10 4.17 8.25 -3.81
CA LEU A 10 4.28 6.80 -3.79
C LEU A 10 4.33 6.25 -5.22
N ASN A 11 5.34 5.41 -5.51
CA ASN A 11 5.38 4.64 -6.74
C ASN A 11 4.49 3.37 -6.60
N LYS A 12 3.43 3.29 -7.41
CA LYS A 12 2.45 2.19 -7.37
C LYS A 12 3.08 0.83 -7.64
N SER A 13 3.91 0.72 -8.67
CA SER A 13 4.58 -0.54 -9.03
C SER A 13 5.47 -1.03 -7.90
N THR A 14 6.29 -0.16 -7.31
CA THR A 14 7.15 -0.51 -6.18
C THR A 14 6.35 -0.90 -4.94
N PHE A 15 5.22 -0.24 -4.69
CA PHE A 15 4.33 -0.57 -3.58
C PHE A 15 3.72 -1.96 -3.73
N VAL A 16 3.16 -2.29 -4.91
CA VAL A 16 2.58 -3.62 -5.17
C VAL A 16 3.65 -4.71 -5.08
N THR A 17 4.83 -4.49 -5.66
CA THR A 17 5.96 -5.43 -5.55
C THR A 17 6.36 -5.66 -4.10
N LYS A 18 6.43 -4.61 -3.28
CA LYS A 18 6.76 -4.75 -1.86
C LYS A 18 5.74 -5.58 -1.09
N ILE A 19 4.45 -5.46 -1.39
CA ILE A 19 3.44 -6.34 -0.77
C ILE A 19 3.64 -7.78 -1.21
N ALA A 20 3.89 -8.01 -2.51
CA ALA A 20 4.13 -9.35 -3.04
C ALA A 20 5.34 -10.03 -2.36
N ASP A 21 6.42 -9.27 -2.12
CA ASP A 21 7.59 -9.75 -1.39
C ASP A 21 7.26 -10.09 0.07
N LEU A 22 6.54 -9.21 0.78
CA LEU A 22 6.09 -9.46 2.16
C LEU A 22 5.20 -10.71 2.30
N VAL A 23 4.39 -11.01 1.29
CA VAL A 23 3.56 -12.23 1.24
C VAL A 23 4.41 -13.46 0.91
N ARG A 24 5.32 -13.35 -0.06
CA ARG A 24 6.24 -14.44 -0.44
C ARG A 24 7.12 -14.88 0.72
N ASP A 25 7.64 -13.91 1.47
CA ASP A 25 8.52 -14.12 2.63
C ASP A 25 7.74 -14.51 3.89
N LYS A 26 6.42 -14.68 3.78
CA LYS A 26 5.50 -15.03 4.88
C LYS A 26 5.52 -14.05 6.06
N ILE A 27 5.98 -12.82 5.84
CA ILE A 27 5.89 -11.73 6.81
C ILE A 27 4.43 -11.31 6.99
N ILE A 28 3.68 -11.23 5.89
CA ILE A 28 2.23 -11.05 5.89
C ILE A 28 1.58 -12.37 5.46
N VAL A 29 0.73 -12.91 6.33
CA VAL A 29 -0.01 -14.15 6.11
C VAL A 29 -1.50 -13.84 5.99
N GLY A 30 -2.21 -14.58 5.15
CA GLY A 30 -3.66 -14.42 4.96
C GLY A 30 -4.05 -13.61 3.72
N ILE A 31 -3.06 -13.22 2.89
CA ILE A 31 -3.31 -12.73 1.53
C ILE A 31 -3.27 -13.94 0.58
N HIS A 32 -4.28 -14.05 -0.28
CA HIS A 32 -4.38 -15.07 -1.32
C HIS A 32 -3.80 -14.57 -2.65
N ASP A 33 -4.20 -13.37 -3.05
CA ASP A 33 -3.80 -12.76 -4.33
C ASP A 33 -3.77 -11.22 -4.24
N ILE A 34 -3.01 -10.58 -5.13
CA ILE A 34 -2.86 -9.13 -5.24
C ILE A 34 -2.95 -8.75 -6.71
N ARG A 35 -3.88 -7.86 -7.07
CA ARG A 35 -4.10 -7.39 -8.44
C ARG A 35 -4.07 -5.87 -8.50
N ASP A 36 -3.29 -5.32 -9.42
CA ASP A 36 -3.33 -3.91 -9.76
C ASP A 36 -4.33 -3.69 -10.91
N GLU A 37 -5.48 -3.11 -10.58
CA GLU A 37 -6.55 -2.71 -11.52
C GLU A 37 -6.51 -1.18 -11.77
N SER A 38 -5.39 -0.52 -11.44
CA SER A 38 -5.26 0.92 -11.60
C SER A 38 -5.18 1.33 -13.06
N ASN A 39 -5.74 2.50 -13.38
CA ASN A 39 -5.51 3.18 -14.65
C ASN A 39 -4.73 4.49 -14.41
N LYS A 40 -4.70 5.40 -15.40
CA LYS A 40 -3.98 6.68 -15.29
C LYS A 40 -4.60 7.63 -14.27
N GLU A 41 -5.91 7.53 -14.01
CA GLU A 41 -6.68 8.48 -13.20
C GLU A 41 -7.09 7.90 -11.84
N LEU A 42 -7.29 6.59 -11.79
CA LEU A 42 -7.82 5.87 -10.63
C LEU A 42 -6.78 4.87 -10.13
N VAL A 43 -6.47 4.95 -8.84
CA VAL A 43 -5.71 3.92 -8.15
C VAL A 43 -6.67 2.85 -7.68
N ARG A 44 -6.35 1.59 -7.98
CA ARG A 44 -7.17 0.47 -7.56
C ARG A 44 -6.35 -0.79 -7.38
N VAL A 45 -5.90 -1.04 -6.16
CA VAL A 45 -5.20 -2.28 -5.80
C VAL A 45 -6.16 -3.19 -5.05
N VAL A 46 -6.41 -4.38 -5.61
CA VAL A 46 -7.28 -5.40 -5.05
C VAL A 46 -6.43 -6.43 -4.32
N ILE A 47 -6.72 -6.62 -3.04
CA ILE A 47 -6.05 -7.64 -2.21
C ILE A 47 -7.10 -8.66 -1.80
N GLU A 48 -6.96 -9.86 -2.32
CA GLU A 48 -7.81 -10.99 -1.99
C GLU A 48 -7.27 -11.67 -0.74
N LEU A 49 -8.15 -11.89 0.25
CA LEU A 49 -7.76 -12.47 1.53
C LEU A 49 -8.16 -13.94 1.57
N LYS A 50 -7.43 -14.74 2.34
CA LYS A 50 -7.85 -16.11 2.67
C LYS A 50 -9.12 -16.06 3.52
N LYS A 51 -9.93 -17.13 3.48
CA LYS A 51 -11.23 -17.21 4.18
C LYS A 51 -11.12 -16.99 5.70
N ASP A 52 -10.02 -17.41 6.29
CA ASP A 52 -9.72 -17.35 7.74
C ASP A 52 -8.90 -16.11 8.13
N ALA A 53 -8.55 -15.25 7.18
CA ALA A 53 -7.73 -14.08 7.43
C ALA A 53 -8.51 -12.99 8.17
N PHE A 54 -7.87 -12.35 9.16
CA PHE A 54 -8.45 -11.21 9.88
C PHE A 54 -8.11 -9.88 9.17
N PRO A 55 -9.05 -9.23 8.47
CA PRO A 55 -8.73 -8.13 7.56
C PRO A 55 -8.07 -6.93 8.25
N LYS A 56 -8.51 -6.59 9.48
CA LYS A 56 -7.95 -5.47 10.25
C LYS A 56 -6.47 -5.70 10.62
N LYS A 57 -6.06 -6.94 10.91
CA LYS A 57 -4.66 -7.26 11.22
C LYS A 57 -3.78 -7.07 9.99
N ILE A 58 -4.24 -7.53 8.83
CA ILE A 58 -3.53 -7.37 7.56
C ILE A 58 -3.43 -5.89 7.19
N LEU A 59 -4.51 -5.12 7.33
CA LEU A 59 -4.49 -3.67 7.10
C LEU A 59 -3.44 -2.96 7.96
N ASN A 60 -3.39 -3.27 9.26
CA ASN A 60 -2.40 -2.69 10.16
C ASN A 60 -0.96 -3.09 9.79
N GLN A 61 -0.75 -4.33 9.35
CA GLN A 61 0.55 -4.77 8.85
C GLN A 61 0.94 -4.01 7.57
N LEU A 62 0.02 -3.78 6.64
CA LEU A 62 0.27 -3.00 5.44
C LEU A 62 0.67 -1.56 5.82
N TYR A 63 -0.05 -0.90 6.73
CA TYR A 63 0.34 0.44 7.20
C TYR A 63 1.73 0.48 7.80
N LYS A 64 2.11 -0.54 8.58
CA LYS A 64 3.40 -0.56 9.28
C LYS A 64 4.58 -0.94 8.38
N LEU A 65 4.37 -1.85 7.43
CA LEU A 65 5.45 -2.51 6.67
C LEU A 65 5.60 -1.98 5.24
N THR A 66 4.68 -1.12 4.79
CA THR A 66 4.70 -0.55 3.44
C THR A 66 4.63 0.97 3.52
N SER A 67 4.77 1.63 2.37
CA SER A 67 4.64 3.08 2.26
C SER A 67 3.19 3.57 2.21
N LEU A 68 2.20 2.72 2.50
CA LEU A 68 0.78 3.08 2.51
C LEU A 68 0.44 4.13 3.57
N GLN A 69 1.22 4.17 4.66
CA GLN A 69 1.19 5.23 5.65
C GLN A 69 2.61 5.79 5.80
N THR A 70 2.76 7.08 5.57
CA THR A 70 4.05 7.78 5.69
C THR A 70 3.85 9.16 6.29
N SER A 71 4.88 9.67 6.95
CA SER A 71 4.94 11.07 7.36
C SER A 71 5.43 11.92 6.18
N PHE A 72 4.90 13.14 6.06
CA PHE A 72 5.41 14.15 5.15
C PHE A 72 5.99 15.30 5.96
N SER A 73 7.29 15.53 5.84
CA SER A 73 7.96 16.64 6.50
C SER A 73 7.83 17.90 5.65
N PHE A 74 7.23 18.94 6.22
CA PHE A 74 7.11 20.23 5.56
C PHE A 74 8.45 20.98 5.62
N ASN A 75 8.93 21.42 4.46
CA ASN A 75 10.03 22.38 4.35
C ASN A 75 9.57 23.51 3.43
N MET A 76 8.85 24.48 4.00
CA MET A 76 8.30 25.61 3.26
C MET A 76 9.35 26.72 3.20
N ILE A 77 10.08 26.76 2.09
CA ILE A 77 11.04 27.82 1.78
C ILE A 77 10.50 28.63 0.61
N ALA A 78 10.58 29.95 0.71
CA ALA A 78 10.18 30.86 -0.36
C ALA A 78 11.16 32.04 -0.44
N LEU A 79 11.25 32.67 -1.61
CA LEU A 79 11.92 33.95 -1.80
C LEU A 79 10.94 35.06 -1.38
N HIS A 80 11.40 35.98 -0.54
CA HIS A 80 10.68 37.19 -0.15
C HIS A 80 11.52 38.41 -0.55
N GLU A 81 10.86 39.56 -0.75
CA GLU A 81 11.54 40.82 -1.12
C GLU A 81 12.49 41.33 -0.03
#